data_AF-A0A0S4VUX6-F1
#
_entry.id   AF-A0A0S4VUX6-F1
#
_cell.length_a   1.000
_cell.length_b   1.000
_cell.length_c   1.000
_cell.angle_alpha   90.00
_cell.angle_beta   90.00
_cell.angle_gamma   90.00
#
_symmetry.space_group_name_H-M   'P 1'
#
loop_
_entity.id
_entity.type
_entity.pdbx_description
1 polymer ?
#
loop_
_entity_poly.entity_id
_entity_poly.type
_entity_poly.pdbx_seq_one_letter_code
_entity_poly.pdbx_strand_id
1 'polypeptide(L)'
;MNPVVLIGAEGLTKAVLAEIDRSLAAHGLIKIRVFGDDREARIELYDTICARLQAAPVQHIGKLLVIWRDGPVYLKENQPKELHPVRKIAGAAPRSVVVRKPNPNSTRRPKPVRLSVLGNERVTAGGNVKRAKPRQASHKKKALS
;
A
#
# COMPACT_ATOMS: atom_id res chain seq x y z
N MET A 1 4.42 -8.89 32.38
CA MET A 1 3.82 -8.59 31.05
C MET A 1 2.61 -7.70 31.26
N ASN A 2 2.67 -6.47 30.74
CA ASN A 2 1.60 -5.48 30.81
C ASN A 2 0.53 -5.77 29.73
N PRO A 3 -0.73 -5.35 29.93
CA PRO A 3 -1.75 -5.47 28.90
C PRO A 3 -1.39 -4.60 27.68
N VAL A 4 -1.51 -5.18 26.48
CA VAL A 4 -1.21 -4.50 25.21
C VAL A 4 -2.43 -3.73 24.73
N VAL A 5 -3.63 -4.30 24.93
CA VAL A 5 -4.90 -3.68 24.52
C VAL A 5 -5.78 -3.44 25.75
N LEU A 6 -6.47 -2.29 25.73
CA LEU A 6 -7.37 -1.82 26.77
C LEU A 6 -8.76 -1.62 26.15
N ILE A 7 -9.79 -2.27 26.71
CA ILE A 7 -11.19 -2.13 26.28
C ILE A 7 -11.90 -1.24 27.29
N GLY A 8 -12.25 -0.01 26.85
CA GLY A 8 -12.97 0.98 27.66
C GLY A 8 -14.48 0.74 27.72
N ALA A 9 -15.22 1.76 28.16
CA ALA A 9 -16.67 1.69 28.38
C ALA A 9 -17.49 1.44 27.10
N GLU A 10 -16.97 1.82 25.93
CA GLU A 10 -17.62 1.56 24.63
C GLU A 10 -17.58 0.08 24.21
N GLY A 11 -16.84 -0.76 24.94
CA GLY A 11 -16.77 -2.20 24.68
C GLY A 11 -16.04 -2.57 23.39
N LEU A 12 -16.49 -3.62 22.72
CA LEU A 12 -15.81 -4.23 21.58
C LEU A 12 -16.16 -3.54 20.26
N THR A 13 -15.44 -2.46 19.93
CA THR A 13 -15.59 -1.75 18.64
C THR A 13 -14.76 -2.38 17.52
N LYS A 14 -15.05 -2.01 16.27
CA LYS A 14 -14.27 -2.47 15.10
C LYS A 14 -12.80 -2.07 15.19
N ALA A 15 -12.52 -0.86 15.68
CA ALA A 15 -11.16 -0.36 15.86
C ALA A 15 -10.39 -1.18 16.91
N VAL A 16 -11.05 -1.53 18.02
CA VAL A 16 -10.47 -2.39 19.06
C VAL A 16 -10.19 -3.79 18.50
N LEU A 17 -11.10 -4.37 17.73
CA LEU A 17 -10.87 -5.67 17.07
C LEU A 17 -9.69 -5.63 16.10
N ALA A 18 -9.58 -4.56 15.30
CA ALA A 18 -8.43 -4.36 14.42
C ALA A 18 -7.11 -4.26 15.20
N GLU A 19 -7.09 -3.58 16.35
CA GLU A 19 -5.90 -3.48 17.18
C GLU A 19 -5.52 -4.81 17.86
N ILE A 20 -6.50 -5.57 18.33
CA ILE A 20 -6.29 -6.92 18.88
C ILE A 20 -5.67 -7.83 17.81
N ASP A 21 -6.20 -7.79 16.58
CA ASP A 21 -5.68 -8.59 15.47
C ASP A 21 -4.24 -8.23 15.09
N ARG A 22 -3.90 -6.92 15.05
CA ARG A 22 -2.52 -6.47 14.85
C ARG A 22 -1.59 -6.95 15.96
N SER A 23 -2.04 -6.82 17.21
CA SER A 23 -1.26 -7.23 18.39
C SER A 23 -1.02 -8.74 18.41
N LEU A 24 -2.03 -9.54 18.06
CA LEU A 24 -1.90 -10.99 17.92
C LEU A 24 -0.93 -11.37 16.80
N ALA A 25 -0.98 -10.71 15.65
CA ALA A 25 -0.05 -10.98 14.56
C ALA A 25 1.42 -10.64 14.91
N ALA A 26 1.66 -9.64 15.75
CA ALA A 26 3.01 -9.22 16.15
C ALA A 26 3.59 -10.05 17.32
N HIS A 27 2.75 -10.46 18.28
CA HIS A 27 3.21 -11.06 19.54
C HIS A 27 2.76 -12.51 19.75
N GLY A 28 1.74 -12.97 19.04
CA GLY A 28 1.11 -14.29 19.20
C GLY A 28 0.28 -14.43 20.47
N LEU A 29 0.85 -14.13 21.64
CA LEU A 29 0.18 -14.16 22.95
C LEU A 29 -0.01 -12.74 23.48
N ILE A 30 -1.24 -12.36 23.81
CA ILE A 30 -1.50 -11.01 24.35
C ILE A 30 -2.39 -11.05 25.60
N LYS A 31 -2.25 -9.99 26.41
CA LYS A 31 -3.14 -9.69 27.53
C LYS A 31 -3.99 -8.48 27.19
N ILE A 32 -5.29 -8.63 27.29
CA ILE A 32 -6.29 -7.57 27.05
C ILE A 32 -6.92 -7.22 28.39
N ARG A 33 -6.98 -5.93 28.73
CA ARG A 33 -7.65 -5.47 29.95
C ARG A 33 -9.02 -4.90 29.61
N VAL A 34 -10.08 -5.44 30.21
CA VAL A 34 -11.45 -4.99 30.02
C VAL A 34 -11.89 -4.18 31.24
N PHE A 35 -12.29 -2.93 31.00
CA PHE A 35 -12.87 -2.07 32.01
C PHE A 35 -14.38 -2.28 32.06
N GLY A 36 -14.82 -3.12 32.99
CA GLY A 36 -16.22 -3.41 33.27
C GLY A 36 -16.31 -4.35 34.46
N ASP A 37 -17.34 -4.19 35.30
CA ASP A 37 -17.47 -4.97 36.54
C ASP A 37 -18.29 -6.25 36.34
N ASP A 38 -19.18 -6.29 35.35
CA ASP A 38 -19.95 -7.47 35.01
C ASP A 38 -19.06 -8.61 34.48
N ARG A 39 -19.19 -9.78 35.11
CA ARG A 39 -18.44 -11.00 34.77
C ARG A 39 -19.00 -11.68 33.53
N GLU A 40 -20.31 -11.71 33.35
CA GLU A 40 -20.96 -12.40 32.25
C GLU A 40 -20.62 -11.72 30.92
N ALA A 41 -20.77 -10.39 30.87
CA ALA A 41 -20.35 -9.59 29.72
C ALA A 41 -18.87 -9.80 29.35
N ARG A 42 -17.96 -10.00 30.32
CA ARG A 42 -16.54 -10.26 30.02
C ARG A 42 -16.32 -11.63 29.36
N ILE A 43 -17.07 -12.65 29.78
CA ILE A 43 -16.98 -13.99 29.22
C ILE A 43 -17.52 -13.99 27.78
N GLU A 44 -18.68 -13.36 27.56
CA GLU A 44 -19.24 -13.20 26.21
C GLU A 44 -18.29 -12.46 25.27
N LEU A 45 -17.65 -11.39 25.78
CA LEU A 45 -16.70 -10.59 25.02
C LEU A 45 -15.45 -11.41 24.68
N TYR A 46 -14.99 -12.24 25.61
CA TYR A 46 -13.87 -13.16 25.41
C TYR A 46 -14.15 -14.19 24.30
N ASP A 47 -15.31 -14.84 24.37
CA ASP A 47 -15.74 -15.82 23.37
C ASP A 47 -15.97 -15.15 22.00
N THR A 48 -16.56 -13.96 21.99
CA THR A 48 -16.77 -13.17 20.76
C THR A 48 -15.45 -12.80 20.09
N ILE A 49 -14.43 -12.38 20.85
CA ILE A 49 -13.10 -12.08 20.30
C ILE A 49 -12.49 -13.34 19.69
N CYS A 50 -12.51 -14.45 20.42
CA CYS A 50 -11.95 -15.72 19.97
C CYS A 50 -12.63 -16.19 18.67
N ALA A 51 -13.96 -16.11 18.60
CA ALA A 51 -14.73 -16.47 17.42
C ALA A 51 -14.44 -15.58 16.20
N ARG A 52 -14.32 -14.25 16.40
CA ARG A 52 -14.10 -13.29 15.29
C ARG A 52 -12.69 -13.33 14.72
N LEU A 53 -11.69 -13.57 15.57
CA LEU A 53 -10.28 -13.51 15.20
C LEU A 53 -9.61 -14.88 15.04
N GLN A 54 -10.40 -15.96 15.16
CA GLN A 54 -9.93 -17.34 15.19
C GLN A 54 -8.77 -17.54 16.17
N ALA A 55 -8.92 -16.96 17.35
CA ALA A 55 -7.91 -17.01 18.39
C ALA A 55 -8.32 -18.02 19.48
N ALA A 56 -7.32 -18.62 20.12
CA ALA A 56 -7.51 -19.58 21.19
C ALA A 56 -7.64 -18.88 22.56
N PRO A 57 -8.66 -19.22 23.36
CA PRO A 57 -8.75 -18.77 24.74
C PRO A 57 -7.69 -19.47 25.60
N VAL A 58 -6.84 -18.70 26.31
CA VAL A 58 -5.83 -19.25 27.21
C VAL A 58 -6.27 -19.14 28.67
N GLN A 59 -6.59 -17.93 29.13
CA GLN A 59 -6.94 -17.71 30.54
C GLN A 59 -7.77 -16.44 30.74
N HIS A 60 -8.68 -16.49 31.71
CA HIS A 60 -9.42 -15.33 32.21
C HIS A 60 -9.00 -15.04 33.67
N ILE A 61 -8.39 -13.89 33.91
CA ILE A 61 -7.94 -13.46 35.26
C ILE A 61 -8.62 -12.13 35.61
N GLY A 62 -9.81 -12.20 36.20
CA GLY A 62 -10.57 -11.03 36.64
C GLY A 62 -10.92 -10.10 35.48
N LYS A 63 -10.22 -8.96 35.38
CA LYS A 63 -10.38 -7.96 34.31
C LYS A 63 -9.42 -8.17 33.14
N LEU A 64 -8.58 -9.21 33.19
CA LEU A 64 -7.59 -9.53 32.16
C LEU A 64 -8.01 -10.77 31.38
N LEU A 65 -8.02 -10.66 30.06
CA LEU A 65 -8.23 -11.75 29.10
C LEU A 65 -6.88 -12.09 28.46
N VAL A 66 -6.52 -13.37 28.46
CA VAL A 66 -5.30 -13.88 27.83
C VAL A 66 -5.70 -14.71 26.62
N ILE A 67 -5.29 -14.27 25.44
CA ILE A 67 -5.67 -14.88 24.16
C ILE A 67 -4.40 -15.13 23.36
N TRP A 68 -4.38 -16.26 22.64
CA TRP A 68 -3.27 -16.67 21.80
C TRP A 68 -3.75 -16.97 20.38
N ARG A 69 -2.91 -16.67 19.38
CA ARG A 69 -3.10 -17.11 18.01
C ARG A 69 -1.74 -17.24 17.33
N ASP A 70 -1.53 -18.29 16.53
CA ASP A 70 -0.40 -18.33 15.59
C ASP A 70 -0.79 -17.76 14.23
N GLY A 71 0.22 -17.33 13.48
CA GLY A 71 0.02 -16.93 12.10
C GLY A 71 -0.22 -15.44 11.86
N PRO A 72 -0.37 -15.08 10.58
CA PRO A 72 -0.41 -13.69 10.14
C PRO A 72 -1.72 -13.00 10.52
N VAL A 73 -1.78 -11.71 10.20
CA VAL A 73 -2.95 -10.86 10.36
C VAL A 73 -4.20 -11.50 9.73
N TYR A 74 -5.28 -11.64 10.52
CA TYR A 74 -6.52 -12.26 10.07
C TYR A 74 -7.43 -11.27 9.34
N LEU A 75 -7.48 -10.01 9.78
CA LEU A 75 -8.34 -9.01 9.17
C LEU A 75 -7.68 -8.40 7.93
N LYS A 76 -8.41 -8.39 6.80
CA LYS A 76 -7.98 -7.78 5.54
C LYS A 76 -7.59 -6.31 5.66
N GLU A 77 -8.22 -5.58 6.59
CA GLU A 77 -7.93 -4.16 6.84
C GLU A 77 -6.50 -3.93 7.34
N ASN A 78 -5.95 -4.91 8.07
CA ASN A 78 -4.62 -4.89 8.67
C ASN A 78 -3.57 -5.58 7.79
N GLN A 79 -4.00 -6.34 6.77
CA GLN A 79 -3.07 -6.91 5.82
C GLN A 79 -2.33 -5.77 5.12
N PRO A 80 -1.02 -5.89 4.88
CA PRO A 80 -0.31 -4.91 4.09
C PRO A 80 -1.08 -4.77 2.78
N LYS A 81 -1.63 -3.58 2.51
CA LYS A 81 -2.18 -3.30 1.18
C LYS A 81 -1.04 -3.56 0.24
N GLU A 82 -1.14 -4.66 -0.51
CA GLU A 82 -0.31 -4.90 -1.68
C GLU A 82 -0.29 -3.55 -2.40
N LEU A 83 0.87 -2.90 -2.44
CA LEU A 83 1.05 -1.76 -3.30
C LEU A 83 0.81 -2.36 -4.68
N HIS A 84 -0.43 -2.25 -5.16
CA HIS A 84 -0.77 -2.51 -6.55
C HIS A 84 0.38 -1.92 -7.32
N PRO A 85 1.13 -2.70 -8.11
CA PRO A 85 2.38 -2.23 -8.69
C PRO A 85 2.01 -0.92 -9.34
N VAL A 86 2.52 0.19 -8.78
CA VAL A 86 2.26 1.54 -9.30
C VAL A 86 2.49 1.34 -10.77
N ARG A 87 1.41 1.38 -11.59
CA ARG A 87 1.47 0.92 -12.99
C ARG A 87 2.76 1.52 -13.50
N LYS A 88 3.81 0.69 -13.70
CA LYS A 88 5.08 1.23 -14.14
C LYS A 88 4.64 1.95 -15.39
N ILE A 89 4.75 3.28 -15.40
CA ILE A 89 4.37 4.07 -16.56
C ILE A 89 5.45 3.67 -17.54
N ALA A 90 5.24 2.54 -18.22
CA ALA A 90 6.13 2.02 -19.21
C ALA A 90 6.07 3.10 -20.27
N GLY A 91 7.12 3.92 -20.29
CA GLY A 91 7.33 4.83 -21.40
C GLY A 91 7.27 4.02 -22.69
N ALA A 92 7.05 4.69 -23.82
CA ALA A 92 7.03 4.01 -25.11
C ALA A 92 8.27 3.12 -25.27
N ALA A 93 8.12 1.95 -25.89
CA ALA A 93 9.28 1.10 -26.17
C ALA A 93 10.35 1.88 -26.97
N PRO A 94 11.65 1.58 -26.79
CA PRO A 94 12.71 2.24 -27.55
C PRO A 94 12.46 2.03 -29.04
N ARG A 95 12.60 3.11 -29.83
CA ARG A 95 12.35 3.10 -31.28
C ARG A 95 13.53 3.68 -32.05
N SER A 96 13.84 3.08 -33.19
CA SER A 96 14.83 3.63 -34.11
C SER A 96 14.20 4.66 -35.04
N VAL A 97 14.69 5.89 -35.03
CA VAL A 97 14.24 6.97 -35.93
C VAL A 97 15.37 7.35 -36.89
N VAL A 98 15.05 7.47 -38.17
CA VAL A 98 16.00 7.96 -39.18
C VAL A 98 15.94 9.49 -39.19
N VAL A 99 17.08 10.13 -38.97
CA VAL A 99 17.22 11.59 -38.98
C VAL A 99 18.10 12.00 -40.16
N ARG A 100 17.68 13.02 -40.91
CA ARG A 100 18.50 13.69 -41.94
C ARG A 100 18.82 15.10 -41.45
N LYS A 101 20.04 15.31 -40.96
CA LYS A 101 20.49 16.64 -40.55
C LYS A 101 21.04 17.40 -41.77
N PRO A 102 20.70 18.70 -41.95
CA PRO A 102 21.33 19.53 -42.96
C PRO A 102 22.85 19.54 -42.77
N ASN A 103 23.59 19.29 -43.85
CA ASN A 103 25.04 19.41 -43.83
C ASN A 103 25.40 20.90 -43.95
N PRO A 104 26.30 21.46 -43.13
CA PRO A 104 26.80 22.83 -43.30
C PRO A 104 27.37 23.10 -44.71
N ASN A 105 27.85 22.06 -45.39
CA ASN A 105 28.22 22.16 -46.79
C ASN A 105 27.02 21.86 -47.71
N SER A 106 26.39 22.93 -48.22
CA SER A 106 25.16 22.90 -49.06
C SER A 106 25.31 22.08 -50.35
N THR A 107 26.53 21.84 -50.82
CA THR A 107 26.81 21.07 -52.05
C THR A 107 26.58 19.56 -51.89
N ARG A 108 26.54 19.04 -50.66
CA ARG A 108 26.39 17.59 -50.39
C ARG A 108 25.03 17.29 -49.78
N ARG A 109 24.35 16.27 -50.32
CA ARG A 109 23.07 15.79 -49.81
C ARG A 109 23.23 15.28 -48.36
N PRO A 110 22.26 15.56 -47.47
CA PRO A 110 22.28 15.08 -46.09
C PRO A 110 22.14 13.55 -46.06
N LYS A 111 23.02 12.88 -45.30
CA LYS A 111 22.98 11.41 -45.13
C LYS A 111 21.96 11.02 -44.05
N PRO A 112 21.18 9.94 -44.25
CA PRO A 112 20.29 9.40 -43.22
C PRO A 112 21.11 8.74 -42.10
N VAL A 113 20.84 9.10 -40.85
CA VAL A 113 21.46 8.50 -39.65
C VAL A 113 20.35 7.85 -38.81
N ARG A 114 20.51 6.57 -38.44
CA ARG A 114 19.60 5.89 -37.52
C ARG A 114 20.00 6.23 -36.08
N LEU A 115 19.07 6.78 -35.31
CA LEU A 115 19.24 7.08 -33.90
C LEU A 115 18.21 6.29 -33.08
N SER A 116 18.64 5.77 -31.92
CA SER A 116 17.74 5.17 -30.94
C SER A 116 17.08 6.27 -30.10
N VAL A 117 15.77 6.18 -29.91
CA VAL A 117 14.98 7.10 -29.10
C VAL A 117 14.32 6.29 -28.00
N LEU A 118 14.66 6.58 -26.75
CA LEU A 118 14.08 5.89 -25.58
C LEU A 118 12.66 6.39 -25.27
N GLY A 119 11.92 5.67 -24.44
CA GLY A 119 10.52 5.97 -24.11
C GLY A 119 10.26 7.33 -23.46
N ASN A 120 11.28 7.93 -22.88
CA ASN A 120 11.27 9.25 -22.26
C ASN A 120 11.91 10.33 -23.17
N GLU A 121 12.17 10.04 -24.44
CA GLU A 121 12.85 10.93 -25.38
C GLU A 121 11.99 11.25 -26.62
N ARG A 122 12.36 12.33 -27.31
CA ARG A 122 11.77 12.80 -28.56
C ARG A 122 12.86 13.31 -29.50
N VAL A 123 12.63 13.19 -30.81
CA VAL A 123 13.45 13.86 -31.83
C VAL A 123 12.88 15.26 -32.09
N THR A 124 13.73 16.29 -32.08
CA THR A 124 13.34 17.66 -32.45
C THR A 124 13.41 17.88 -33.97
N ALA A 125 12.84 18.98 -34.48
CA ALA A 125 12.90 19.33 -35.90
C ALA A 125 14.34 19.43 -36.45
N GLY A 126 15.31 19.84 -35.62
CA GLY A 126 16.73 19.85 -35.98
C GLY A 126 17.44 18.48 -35.92
N GLY A 127 16.71 17.40 -35.62
CA GLY A 127 17.27 16.06 -35.57
C GLY A 127 18.02 15.71 -34.28
N ASN A 128 17.82 16.46 -33.20
CA ASN A 128 18.44 16.18 -31.90
C ASN A 128 17.48 15.41 -31.00
N VAL A 129 18.00 14.43 -30.26
CA VAL A 129 17.25 13.71 -29.25
C VAL A 129 17.20 14.56 -27.97
N LYS A 130 16.01 14.80 -27.43
CA LYS A 130 15.79 15.53 -26.16
C LYS A 130 14.76 14.77 -25.32
N ARG A 131 14.69 15.01 -24.01
CA ARG A 131 13.64 14.44 -23.15
C ARG A 131 12.24 14.80 -23.63
N ALA A 132 11.24 13.95 -23.44
CA ALA A 132 9.84 14.23 -23.77
C ALA A 132 9.35 15.50 -23.04
N LYS A 133 8.53 16.33 -23.70
CA LYS A 133 7.92 17.48 -23.02
C LYS A 133 6.85 16.95 -22.04
N PRO A 134 6.74 17.50 -20.83
CA PRO A 134 5.61 17.19 -19.96
C PRO A 134 4.31 17.57 -20.67
N ARG A 135 3.30 16.71 -20.62
CA ARG A 135 1.98 17.04 -21.20
C ARG A 135 1.34 18.10 -20.32
N GLN A 136 1.01 19.25 -20.90
CA GLN A 136 0.21 20.26 -20.21
C GLN A 136 -1.19 19.69 -19.97
N ALA A 137 -1.57 19.51 -18.70
CA ALA A 137 -2.92 19.07 -18.36
C ALA A 137 -3.92 20.19 -18.62
N SER A 138 -5.08 19.86 -19.17
CA SER A 138 -6.18 20.82 -19.35
C SER A 138 -6.66 21.34 -18.00
N HIS A 139 -7.08 22.60 -17.95
CA HIS A 139 -7.63 23.24 -16.75
C HIS A 139 -8.75 22.41 -16.08
N LYS A 140 -9.65 21.81 -16.88
CA LYS A 140 -10.74 20.94 -16.39
C LYS A 140 -10.26 19.68 -15.65
N LYS A 141 -9.12 19.12 -16.06
CA LYS A 141 -8.51 17.93 -15.44
C LYS A 141 -7.73 18.30 -14.18
N LYS A 142 -7.20 19.52 -14.11
CA LYS A 142 -6.51 20.04 -12.92
C LYS A 142 -7.49 20.41 -11.81
N ALA A 143 -8.72 20.81 -12.16
CA ALA A 143 -9.78 21.13 -11.19
C ALA A 143 -10.48 19.90 -10.57
N LEU A 144 -10.26 18.70 -11.13
CA LEU A 144 -10.90 17.45 -10.71
C LEU A 144 -9.98 16.54 -9.86
N SER A 145 -8.74 16.98 -9.63
CA SER A 145 -7.69 16.20 -8.96
C SER A 145 -7.33 16.78 -7.61
#